data_AF-A0A258ZQ80-F1
#
_entry.id   AF-A0A258ZQ80-F1
#
_cell.length_a   1.000
_cell.length_b   1.000
_cell.length_c   1.000
_cell.angle_alpha   90.00
_cell.angle_beta   90.00
_cell.angle_gamma   90.00
#
_symmetry.space_group_name_H-M   'P 1'
#
loop_
_entity.id
_entity.type
_entity.pdbx_description
1 polymer ?
#
loop_
_entity_poly.entity_id
_entity_poly.type
_entity_poly.pdbx_seq_one_letter_code
_entity_poly.pdbx_strand_id
1 'polypeptide(L)'
;NERLRGRVDILEHETSRLRDQREQMLIDERVKVEQIYKERDAQLRSVLHVVATKFLSHVNPEAVMQEGMEQGTLDAINADVVETDGWISLKDFLKLKRIKDEAKKKIKKRFEKLQGSDERISIREDKLFLNPAEFDYSDLIK
;
A
#
# COMPACT_ATOMS: atom_id res chain seq x y z
N ASN A 1 -14.77 -45.56 44.05
CA ASN A 1 -15.27 -44.52 43.14
C ASN A 1 -14.60 -43.16 43.32
N GLU A 2 -14.39 -42.65 44.54
CA GLU A 2 -13.77 -41.32 44.75
C GLU A 2 -12.33 -41.19 44.23
N ARG A 3 -11.44 -42.17 44.46
CA ARG A 3 -10.06 -42.13 43.91
C ARG A 3 -10.01 -42.08 42.38
N LEU A 4 -11.00 -42.67 41.70
CA LEU A 4 -11.08 -42.64 40.24
C LEU A 4 -11.54 -41.26 39.77
N ARG A 5 -12.53 -40.66 40.44
CA ARG A 5 -13.00 -39.29 40.15
C ARG A 5 -11.88 -38.27 40.31
N GLY A 6 -11.16 -38.28 41.43
CA GLY A 6 -10.05 -37.33 41.64
C GLY A 6 -8.91 -37.50 40.62
N ARG A 7 -8.69 -38.71 40.08
CA ARG A 7 -7.70 -38.93 39.02
C ARG A 7 -8.19 -38.44 37.66
N VAL A 8 -9.50 -38.53 37.39
CA VAL A 8 -10.12 -37.96 36.19
C VAL A 8 -10.02 -36.44 36.22
N ASP A 9 -10.35 -35.80 37.35
CA ASP A 9 -10.28 -34.34 37.49
C ASP A 9 -8.85 -33.80 37.26
N ILE A 10 -7.83 -34.48 37.80
CA ILE A 10 -6.42 -34.13 37.55
C ILE A 10 -6.06 -34.25 36.07
N LEU A 11 -6.47 -35.35 35.42
CA LEU A 11 -6.19 -35.57 34.00
C LEU A 11 -6.90 -34.55 33.11
N GLU A 12 -8.12 -34.16 33.44
CA GLU A 12 -8.86 -33.11 32.71
C GLU A 12 -8.17 -31.75 32.86
N HIS A 13 -7.73 -31.39 34.07
CA HIS A 13 -6.97 -30.17 34.30
C HIS A 13 -5.61 -30.16 33.57
N GLU A 14 -4.87 -31.27 33.62
CA GLU A 14 -3.61 -31.39 32.88
C GLU A 14 -3.82 -31.32 31.37
N THR A 15 -4.88 -31.96 30.86
CA THR A 15 -5.24 -31.92 29.44
C THR A 15 -5.61 -30.51 28.98
N SER A 16 -6.40 -29.79 29.78
CA SER A 16 -6.74 -28.39 29.50
C SER A 16 -5.48 -27.53 29.45
N ARG A 17 -4.61 -27.65 30.47
CA ARG A 17 -3.37 -26.88 30.54
C ARG A 17 -2.45 -27.15 29.35
N LEU A 18 -2.31 -28.42 28.94
CA LEU A 18 -1.49 -28.78 27.77
C LEU A 18 -2.07 -28.22 26.47
N ARG A 19 -3.40 -28.12 26.37
CA ARG A 19 -4.08 -27.45 25.26
C ARG A 19 -3.77 -25.95 25.23
N ASP A 20 -3.94 -25.28 26.36
CA ASP A 20 -3.71 -23.84 26.47
C ASP A 20 -2.24 -23.49 26.16
N GLN A 21 -1.30 -24.30 26.65
CA GLN A 21 0.13 -24.15 26.33
C GLN A 21 0.42 -24.30 24.84
N ARG A 22 -0.23 -25.26 24.18
CA ARG A 22 -0.07 -25.47 22.75
C ARG A 22 -0.65 -24.30 21.95
N GLU A 23 -1.81 -23.80 22.33
CA GLU A 23 -2.43 -22.65 21.69
C GLU A 23 -1.55 -21.40 21.83
N GLN A 24 -1.03 -21.14 23.03
CA GLN A 24 -0.09 -20.05 23.27
C GLN A 24 1.17 -20.18 22.41
N MET A 25 1.74 -21.38 22.30
CA MET A 25 2.91 -21.64 21.46
C MET A 25 2.63 -21.33 19.99
N LEU A 26 1.45 -21.70 19.47
CA LEU A 26 1.05 -21.39 18.10
C LEU A 26 0.88 -19.89 17.87
N ILE A 27 0.33 -19.16 18.85
CA ILE A 27 0.21 -17.71 18.80
C ILE A 27 1.59 -17.06 18.78
N ASP A 28 2.50 -17.48 19.67
CA ASP A 28 3.85 -16.94 19.76
C ASP A 28 4.64 -17.18 18.47
N GLU A 29 4.51 -18.37 17.87
CA GLU A 29 5.11 -18.68 16.57
C GLU A 29 4.56 -17.79 15.46
N ARG A 30 3.24 -17.57 15.40
CA ARG A 30 2.61 -16.68 14.42
C ARG A 30 3.15 -15.25 14.55
N VAL A 31 3.20 -14.73 15.78
CA VAL A 31 3.71 -13.37 16.06
C VAL A 31 5.18 -13.26 15.66
N LYS A 32 5.99 -14.28 15.98
CA LYS A 32 7.40 -14.32 15.59
C LYS A 32 7.58 -14.29 14.07
N VAL A 33 6.79 -15.08 13.34
CA VAL A 33 6.83 -15.09 11.87
C VAL A 33 6.46 -13.72 11.31
N GLU A 34 5.38 -13.11 11.79
CA GLU A 34 4.96 -11.78 11.36
C GLU A 34 6.04 -10.72 11.59
N GLN A 35 6.67 -10.75 12.77
CA GLN A 35 7.77 -9.85 13.11
C GLN A 35 8.97 -10.03 12.18
N ILE A 36 9.35 -11.27 11.87
CA ILE A 36 10.44 -11.57 10.92
C ILE A 36 10.10 -10.97 9.54
N TYR A 37 8.88 -11.17 9.03
CA TYR A 37 8.50 -10.61 7.73
C TYR A 37 8.53 -9.07 7.73
N LYS A 38 8.06 -8.42 8.79
CA LYS A 38 8.13 -6.95 8.94
C LYS A 38 9.58 -6.46 8.94
N GLU A 39 10.46 -7.11 9.69
CA GLU A 39 11.89 -6.76 9.73
C GLU A 39 12.59 -6.98 8.40
N ARG A 40 12.27 -8.07 7.69
CA ARG A 40 12.82 -8.34 6.35
C ARG A 40 12.37 -7.30 5.33
N ASP A 41 11.11 -6.88 5.37
CA ASP A 41 10.61 -5.83 4.49
C ASP A 41 11.29 -4.49 4.75
N ALA A 42 11.46 -4.11 6.02
CA ALA A 42 12.21 -2.91 6.39
C ALA A 42 13.67 -2.95 5.91
N GLN A 43 14.33 -4.11 6.04
CA GLN A 43 15.69 -4.32 5.51
C GLN A 43 15.73 -4.16 3.98
N LEU A 44 14.78 -4.74 3.26
CA LEU A 44 14.69 -4.63 1.80
C LEU A 44 14.51 -3.17 1.36
N ARG A 45 13.61 -2.42 2.02
CA ARG A 45 13.43 -0.99 1.76
C ARG A 45 14.72 -0.19 1.97
N SER A 46 15.44 -0.46 3.06
CA SER A 46 16.72 0.20 3.33
C SER A 46 17.76 -0.11 2.25
N VAL A 47 17.86 -1.35 1.79
CA VAL A 47 18.78 -1.74 0.71
C VAL A 47 18.42 -1.04 -0.59
N LEU A 48 17.13 -1.04 -0.98
CA LEU A 48 16.65 -0.36 -2.18
C LEU A 48 16.96 1.13 -2.13
N HIS A 49 16.75 1.78 -0.98
CA HIS A 49 17.07 3.19 -0.81
C HIS A 49 18.56 3.48 -1.01
N VAL A 50 19.45 2.67 -0.42
CA VAL A 50 20.91 2.82 -0.58
C VAL A 50 21.33 2.60 -2.02
N VAL A 51 20.78 1.58 -2.68
CA VAL A 51 21.07 1.27 -4.09
C VAL A 51 20.61 2.41 -4.98
N ALA A 52 19.38 2.89 -4.85
CA ALA A 52 18.86 4.03 -5.59
C ALA A 52 19.73 5.28 -5.39
N THR A 53 20.10 5.58 -4.14
CA THR A 53 20.97 6.72 -3.82
C THR A 53 22.34 6.61 -4.49
N LYS A 54 22.98 5.43 -4.44
CA LYS A 54 24.27 5.20 -5.11
C LYS A 54 24.16 5.30 -6.62
N PHE A 55 23.16 4.67 -7.22
CA PHE A 55 22.95 4.76 -8.67
C PHE A 55 22.76 6.21 -9.11
N LEU A 56 21.88 6.97 -8.44
CA LEU A 56 21.66 8.38 -8.74
C LEU A 56 22.91 9.24 -8.54
N SER A 57 23.77 8.93 -7.55
CA SER A 57 25.04 9.65 -7.34
C SER A 57 26.08 9.41 -8.44
N HIS A 58 25.97 8.31 -9.19
CA HIS A 58 26.85 7.98 -10.30
C HIS A 58 26.33 8.46 -11.66
N VAL A 59 25.08 8.94 -11.74
CA VAL A 59 24.57 9.56 -12.97
C VAL A 59 24.86 11.06 -12.95
N ASN A 60 25.68 11.49 -13.91
CA ASN A 60 26.06 12.89 -14.12
C ASN A 60 24.80 13.80 -14.14
N PRO A 61 24.71 14.88 -13.34
CA PRO A 61 23.47 15.68 -13.20
C PRO A 61 22.95 16.27 -14.52
N GLU A 62 23.80 16.45 -15.54
CA GLU A 62 23.36 16.94 -16.85
C GLU A 62 22.71 15.87 -17.75
N ALA A 63 23.04 14.59 -17.61
CA ALA A 63 22.44 13.53 -18.43
C ALA A 63 21.04 13.11 -17.94
N VAL A 64 20.74 13.34 -16.65
CA VAL A 64 19.43 13.00 -16.04
C VAL A 64 18.35 14.02 -16.41
N MET A 65 18.71 15.28 -16.73
CA MET A 65 17.73 16.29 -17.12
C MET A 65 17.02 15.98 -18.44
N GLN A 66 17.63 15.16 -19.31
CA GLN A 66 17.13 14.95 -20.67
C GLN A 66 16.47 13.59 -20.91
N GLU A 67 16.69 12.59 -20.04
CA GLU A 67 16.08 11.25 -20.20
C GLU A 67 15.42 10.65 -18.94
N GLY A 68 15.45 11.31 -17.77
CA GLY A 68 15.05 10.64 -16.53
C GLY A 68 14.51 11.52 -15.41
N MET A 69 13.98 12.72 -15.69
CA MET A 69 13.25 13.51 -14.69
C MET A 69 11.86 12.92 -14.39
N GLU A 70 11.82 11.66 -13.99
CA GLU A 70 10.82 11.17 -13.05
C GLU A 70 11.19 11.70 -11.66
N GLN A 71 10.83 12.95 -11.41
CA GLN A 71 10.77 13.56 -10.09
C GLN A 71 9.61 12.94 -9.25
N GLY A 72 9.44 11.63 -9.36
CA GLY A 72 8.34 10.83 -8.82
C GLY A 72 8.79 9.51 -8.19
N THR A 73 10.09 9.20 -8.17
CA THR A 73 10.61 7.98 -7.52
C THR A 73 10.86 8.16 -6.01
N LEU A 74 11.05 9.40 -5.53
CA LEU A 74 11.15 9.70 -4.10
C LEU A 74 9.77 9.69 -3.40
N ASP A 75 8.70 10.13 -4.09
CA ASP A 75 7.34 10.11 -3.52
C ASP A 75 6.69 8.71 -3.57
N ALA A 76 7.22 7.78 -4.36
CA ALA A 76 6.66 6.43 -4.50
C ALA A 76 6.96 5.50 -3.32
N ILE A 77 7.95 5.83 -2.48
CA ILE A 77 8.30 5.03 -1.28
C ILE A 77 7.52 5.52 -0.05
N ASN A 78 7.04 6.78 -0.07
CA ASN A 78 6.13 7.34 0.92
C ASN A 78 4.65 7.22 0.52
N ALA A 79 4.32 6.25 -0.33
CA ALA A 79 2.94 5.78 -0.44
C ALA A 79 2.62 5.05 0.87
N ASP A 80 2.37 5.85 1.91
CA ASP A 80 1.39 5.53 2.93
C ASP A 80 0.22 4.92 2.18
N VAL A 81 0.09 3.61 2.37
CA VAL A 81 -1.07 2.84 1.98
C VAL A 81 -2.20 3.39 2.83
N VAL A 82 -2.76 4.51 2.39
CA VAL A 82 -4.13 4.88 2.72
C VAL A 82 -4.99 3.96 1.88
N GLU A 83 -5.07 2.70 2.33
CA GLU A 83 -6.21 1.84 2.09
C GLU A 83 -7.45 2.51 2.69
N THR A 84 -8.03 3.46 1.96
CA THR A 84 -9.44 3.83 2.16
C THR A 84 -10.07 4.14 0.80
N ASP A 85 -10.96 3.27 0.38
CA ASP A 85 -12.03 3.49 -0.62
C ASP A 85 -11.70 3.57 -2.12
N GLY A 86 -10.53 3.16 -2.60
CA GLY A 86 -10.29 3.06 -4.06
C GLY A 86 -10.30 4.41 -4.81
N TRP A 87 -10.36 5.52 -4.07
CA TRP A 87 -10.24 6.87 -4.61
C TRP A 87 -8.77 7.21 -4.85
N ILE A 88 -8.40 7.40 -6.11
CA ILE A 88 -7.07 7.83 -6.53
C ILE A 88 -7.12 9.30 -6.97
N SER A 89 -6.02 10.03 -6.78
CA SER A 89 -5.93 11.39 -7.32
C SER A 89 -5.93 11.38 -8.85
N LEU A 90 -6.53 12.39 -9.48
CA LEU A 90 -6.50 12.54 -10.95
C LEU A 90 -5.06 12.57 -11.47
N LYS A 91 -4.15 13.20 -10.73
CA LYS A 91 -2.73 13.28 -11.10
C LYS A 91 -2.11 11.89 -11.18
N ASP A 92 -2.36 11.04 -10.19
CA ASP A 92 -1.76 9.70 -10.11
C ASP A 92 -2.43 8.72 -11.06
N PHE A 93 -3.74 8.87 -11.29
CA PHE A 93 -4.45 8.12 -12.33
C PHE A 93 -3.91 8.41 -13.74
N LEU A 94 -3.66 9.68 -14.08
CA LEU A 94 -3.09 10.07 -15.38
C LEU A 94 -1.64 9.60 -15.54
N LYS A 95 -0.88 9.50 -14.43
CA LYS A 95 0.46 8.88 -14.44
C LYS A 95 0.36 7.38 -14.71
N LEU A 96 -0.55 6.66 -14.03
CA LEU A 96 -0.73 5.22 -14.20
C LEU A 96 -1.11 4.85 -15.65
N LYS A 97 -1.95 5.66 -16.29
CA LYS A 97 -2.35 5.49 -17.71
C LYS A 97 -1.27 5.92 -18.72
N ARG A 98 -0.08 6.36 -18.27
CA ARG A 98 1.05 6.80 -19.13
C ARG A 98 0.67 7.86 -20.18
N ILE A 99 -0.20 8.80 -19.79
CA ILE A 99 -0.66 9.85 -20.70
C ILE A 99 0.41 10.92 -20.86
N LYS A 100 0.65 11.40 -22.09
CA LYS A 100 1.60 12.49 -22.38
C LYS A 100 1.16 13.81 -21.72
N ASP A 101 2.09 14.64 -21.30
CA ASP A 101 1.78 15.87 -20.55
C ASP A 101 0.90 16.86 -21.30
N GLU A 102 1.01 16.91 -22.64
CA GLU A 102 0.12 17.70 -23.49
C GLU A 102 -1.34 17.26 -23.38
N ALA A 103 -1.58 15.95 -23.31
CA ALA A 103 -2.89 15.37 -23.13
C ALA A 103 -3.36 15.52 -21.67
N LYS A 104 -2.46 15.41 -20.67
CA LYS A 104 -2.80 15.67 -19.27
C LYS A 104 -3.40 17.06 -19.06
N LYS A 105 -2.86 18.10 -19.71
CA LYS A 105 -3.41 19.46 -19.63
C LYS A 105 -4.83 19.56 -20.20
N LYS A 106 -5.10 18.88 -21.31
CA LYS A 106 -6.43 18.85 -21.94
C LYS A 106 -7.43 18.08 -21.07
N ILE A 107 -7.02 16.93 -20.54
CA ILE A 107 -7.85 16.08 -19.69
C ILE A 107 -8.15 16.80 -18.38
N LYS A 108 -7.15 17.40 -17.72
CA LYS A 108 -7.36 18.17 -16.48
C LYS A 108 -8.41 19.27 -16.65
N LYS A 109 -8.36 20.02 -17.77
CA LYS A 109 -9.38 21.03 -18.10
C LYS A 109 -10.78 20.45 -18.33
N ARG A 110 -10.91 19.19 -18.76
CA ARG A 110 -12.20 18.52 -18.90
C ARG A 110 -12.75 18.07 -17.54
N PHE A 111 -11.89 17.51 -16.69
CA PHE A 111 -12.26 17.14 -15.33
C PHE A 111 -12.60 18.37 -14.46
N GLU A 112 -11.89 19.49 -14.62
CA GLU A 112 -12.22 20.77 -13.97
C GLU A 112 -13.57 21.34 -14.43
N LYS A 113 -14.00 21.08 -15.69
CA LYS A 113 -15.32 21.50 -16.18
C LYS A 113 -16.47 20.64 -15.67
N LEU A 114 -16.19 19.38 -15.35
CA LEU A 114 -17.16 18.43 -14.80
C LEU A 114 -17.21 18.48 -13.26
N GLN A 115 -16.35 19.31 -12.65
CA GLN A 115 -16.29 19.59 -11.23
C GLN A 115 -17.66 20.06 -10.73
N GLY A 116 -18.29 19.26 -9.85
CA GLY A 116 -19.59 19.58 -9.24
C GLY A 116 -20.82 19.22 -10.08
N SER A 117 -20.66 18.69 -11.31
CA SER A 117 -21.77 18.21 -12.14
C SER A 117 -21.82 16.68 -12.25
N ASP A 118 -20.72 15.99 -11.97
CA ASP A 118 -20.58 14.56 -12.17
C ASP A 118 -20.28 13.86 -10.84
N GLU A 119 -21.13 12.89 -10.47
CA GLU A 119 -21.02 12.11 -9.22
C GLU A 119 -19.73 11.27 -9.16
N ARG A 120 -19.10 11.02 -10.32
CA ARG A 120 -17.87 10.23 -10.45
C ARG A 120 -16.61 10.93 -9.94
N ILE A 121 -16.69 12.25 -9.69
CA ILE A 121 -15.53 13.08 -9.32
C ILE A 121 -15.76 13.66 -7.93
N SER A 122 -14.89 13.28 -6.99
CA SER A 122 -14.89 13.84 -5.64
C SER A 122 -13.81 14.90 -5.50
N ILE A 123 -14.16 16.04 -4.91
CA ILE A 123 -13.18 17.08 -4.54
C ILE A 123 -12.88 16.89 -3.06
N ARG A 124 -11.62 16.65 -2.73
CA ARG A 124 -11.13 16.63 -1.34
C ARG A 124 -9.92 17.53 -1.29
N GLU A 125 -9.88 18.47 -0.35
CA GLU A 125 -8.72 19.36 -0.15
C GLU A 125 -8.23 20.07 -1.44
N ASP A 126 -9.17 20.59 -2.23
CA ASP A 126 -8.88 21.28 -3.51
C ASP A 126 -8.20 20.39 -4.58
N LYS A 127 -8.22 19.07 -4.39
CA LYS A 127 -7.70 18.07 -5.32
C LYS A 127 -8.82 17.19 -5.84
N LEU A 128 -8.71 16.80 -7.11
CA LEU A 128 -9.65 15.93 -7.80
C LEU A 128 -9.30 14.46 -7.52
N PHE A 129 -10.27 13.72 -7.00
CA PHE A 129 -10.22 12.28 -6.77
C PHE A 129 -11.24 11.57 -7.63
N LEU A 130 -10.87 10.38 -8.09
CA LEU A 130 -11.70 9.52 -8.94
C LEU A 130 -11.58 8.08 -8.45
N ASN A 131 -12.63 7.29 -8.68
CA ASN A 131 -12.64 5.87 -8.33
C ASN A 131 -12.64 5.01 -9.62
N PRO A 132 -11.48 4.49 -10.06
CA PRO A 132 -11.37 3.66 -11.27
C PRO A 132 -12.01 2.28 -11.13
N ALA A 133 -12.33 1.85 -9.91
CA ALA A 133 -12.94 0.55 -9.66
C ALA A 133 -14.45 0.56 -9.92
N GLU A 134 -15.11 1.69 -9.68
CA GLU A 134 -16.56 1.84 -9.81
C GLU A 134 -17.00 2.41 -11.15
N PHE A 135 -16.19 3.27 -11.77
CA PHE A 135 -16.57 3.98 -12.98
C PHE A 135 -15.51 3.89 -14.09
N ASP A 136 -15.97 3.81 -15.34
CA ASP A 136 -15.13 3.95 -16.51
C ASP A 136 -14.98 5.44 -16.89
N TYR A 137 -13.73 5.85 -17.12
CA TYR A 137 -13.36 7.22 -17.49
C TYR A 137 -12.72 7.28 -18.89
N SER A 138 -12.81 6.20 -19.66
CA SER A 138 -12.26 6.11 -21.02
C SER A 138 -12.86 7.16 -21.98
N ASP A 139 -14.05 7.67 -21.69
CA ASP A 139 -14.70 8.80 -22.36
C ASP A 139 -13.97 10.14 -22.12
N LEU A 140 -13.53 10.38 -20.88
CA LEU A 140 -12.87 11.63 -20.47
C LEU A 140 -11.39 11.68 -20.81
N ILE A 141 -10.77 10.52 -21.04
CA ILE A 141 -9.33 10.36 -21.31
C ILE A 141 -8.97 10.47 -22.80
N LYS A 142 -9.96 10.54 -23.72
CA LYS A 142 -9.74 10.61 -25.18
C LYS A 142 -9.02 11.87 -25.69
#